data_AF-A0A7S3HB43-F1
#
_entry.id   AF-A0A7S3HB43-F1
#
_cell.length_a   1.000
_cell.length_b   1.000
_cell.length_c   1.000
_cell.angle_alpha   90.00
_cell.angle_beta   90.00
_cell.angle_gamma   90.00
#
_symmetry.space_group_name_H-M   'P 1'
#
loop_
_entity.id
_entity.type
_entity.pdbx_description
1 polymer ?
#
loop_
_entity_poly.entity_id
_entity_poly.type
_entity_poly.pdbx_seq_one_letter_code
_entity_poly.pdbx_strand_id
1 'polypeptide(L)'
;AKFPLPFMLVMLTLRPSTVPLYLRSSQLYRSYNYDDNEFEVPINRFKVDLSLKSVLDLSLLLDTLDHWGSDECFLEVIDYIYNTLTKANLKTVCNKYGEIWGLRYVKLLQSIREKEGHPINSALYNGYASIAVYMKSIGCELDKDSLACALASLPI
;
A
#
# COMPACT_ATOMS: atom_id res chain seq x y z
N ALA A 1 -22.73 -32.46 -3.58
CA ALA A 1 -21.93 -31.27 -3.26
C ALA A 1 -20.72 -31.23 -4.19
N LYS A 2 -20.66 -30.27 -5.12
CA LYS A 2 -19.45 -30.06 -5.93
C LYS A 2 -18.45 -29.37 -5.02
N PHE A 3 -17.40 -30.08 -4.62
CA PHE A 3 -16.22 -29.44 -4.03
C PHE A 3 -15.68 -28.43 -5.05
N PRO A 4 -15.41 -27.18 -4.67
CA PRO A 4 -14.72 -26.27 -5.58
C PRO A 4 -13.36 -26.91 -5.88
N LEU A 5 -13.04 -27.02 -7.18
CA LEU A 5 -11.74 -27.48 -7.65
C LEU A 5 -10.64 -26.69 -6.93
N PRO A 6 -9.51 -27.33 -6.56
CA PRO A 6 -8.39 -26.61 -5.98
C PRO A 6 -8.04 -25.49 -6.95
N PHE A 7 -8.07 -24.25 -6.49
CA PHE A 7 -7.58 -23.11 -7.26
C PHE A 7 -6.16 -23.47 -7.70
N MET A 8 -5.98 -23.83 -8.98
CA MET A 8 -4.64 -24.02 -9.52
C MET A 8 -3.94 -22.69 -9.35
N LEU A 9 -2.90 -22.69 -8.52
CA LEU A 9 -2.00 -21.56 -8.39
C LEU A 9 -1.29 -21.39 -9.73
N VAL A 10 -1.81 -20.48 -10.55
CA VAL A 10 -1.14 -20.08 -11.79
C VAL A 10 0.08 -19.27 -11.39
N MET A 11 1.26 -19.78 -11.74
CA MET A 11 2.54 -19.12 -11.51
C MET A 11 2.94 -18.28 -12.73
N LEU A 12 3.63 -17.18 -12.48
CA LEU A 12 4.25 -16.32 -13.46
C LEU A 12 5.76 -16.46 -13.35
N THR A 13 6.42 -16.81 -14.45
CA THR A 13 7.89 -16.83 -14.53
C THR A 13 8.39 -15.42 -14.83
N LEU A 14 9.27 -14.92 -13.97
CA LEU A 14 9.88 -13.60 -14.05
C LEU A 14 11.40 -13.69 -14.07
N ARG A 15 12.04 -12.63 -14.54
CA ARG A 15 13.48 -12.40 -14.37
C ARG A 15 13.66 -11.14 -13.52
N PRO A 16 14.73 -11.02 -12.71
CA PRO A 16 15.00 -9.81 -11.94
C PRO A 16 14.98 -8.52 -12.79
N SER A 17 15.44 -8.61 -14.04
CA SER A 17 15.40 -7.51 -15.01
C SER A 17 13.99 -7.10 -15.47
N THR A 18 13.00 -8.01 -15.42
CA THR A 18 11.60 -7.76 -15.83
C THR A 18 10.70 -7.31 -14.68
N VAL A 19 11.19 -7.35 -13.44
CA VAL A 19 10.42 -6.88 -12.28
C VAL A 19 10.14 -5.37 -12.40
N PRO A 20 8.87 -4.92 -12.23
CA PRO A 20 8.49 -3.52 -12.23
C PRO A 20 9.33 -2.68 -11.27
N LEU A 21 9.67 -1.45 -11.68
CA LEU A 21 10.56 -0.57 -10.92
C LEU A 21 10.09 -0.33 -9.49
N TYR A 22 8.78 -0.17 -9.28
CA TYR A 22 8.19 0.09 -7.97
C TYR A 22 8.32 -1.09 -6.97
N LEU A 23 8.66 -2.28 -7.45
CA LEU A 23 8.92 -3.46 -6.60
C LEU A 23 10.40 -3.67 -6.32
N ARG A 24 11.31 -2.94 -6.99
CA ARG A 24 12.75 -3.15 -6.82
C ARG A 24 13.29 -2.64 -5.48
N SER A 25 12.54 -1.77 -4.81
CA SER A 25 12.80 -1.34 -3.43
C SER A 25 12.38 -2.40 -2.40
N SER A 26 11.61 -3.43 -2.79
CA SER A 26 10.99 -4.35 -1.85
C SER A 26 11.97 -5.35 -1.23
N GLN A 27 11.61 -5.91 -0.08
CA GLN A 27 12.42 -6.91 0.61
C GLN A 27 12.62 -8.18 -0.24
N LEU A 28 11.56 -8.67 -0.88
CA LEU A 28 11.65 -9.87 -1.71
C LEU A 28 12.60 -9.65 -2.90
N TYR A 29 12.49 -8.52 -3.60
CA TYR A 29 13.39 -8.23 -4.72
C TYR A 29 14.86 -8.21 -4.27
N ARG A 30 15.15 -7.54 -3.16
CA ARG A 30 16.50 -7.44 -2.58
C ARG A 30 17.06 -8.79 -2.09
N SER A 31 16.19 -9.78 -1.86
CA SER A 31 16.61 -11.12 -1.44
C SER A 31 17.13 -11.96 -2.61
N TYR A 32 16.79 -11.61 -3.86
CA TYR A 32 17.35 -12.27 -5.02
C TYR A 32 18.80 -11.85 -5.23
N ASN A 33 19.69 -12.84 -5.38
CA ASN A 33 21.07 -12.60 -5.78
C ASN A 33 21.09 -12.05 -7.22
N TYR A 34 22.07 -11.22 -7.58
CA TYR A 34 22.12 -10.49 -8.86
C TYR A 34 22.29 -11.36 -10.12
N ASP A 35 22.22 -12.68 -9.98
CA ASP A 35 22.12 -13.60 -11.11
C ASP A 35 20.69 -13.46 -11.69
N ASP A 36 20.57 -12.98 -12.93
CA ASP A 36 19.29 -12.72 -13.63
C ASP A 36 18.55 -14.02 -14.03
N ASN A 37 18.52 -14.98 -13.12
CA ASN A 37 17.87 -16.27 -13.24
C ASN A 37 16.35 -16.11 -13.13
N GLU A 38 15.65 -17.03 -13.79
CA GLU A 38 14.19 -17.07 -13.73
C GLU A 38 13.70 -17.54 -12.35
N PHE A 39 12.61 -16.93 -11.89
CA PHE A 39 11.92 -17.31 -10.66
C PHE A 39 10.40 -17.22 -10.85
N GLU A 40 9.64 -17.85 -9.97
CA GLU A 40 8.19 -17.91 -10.05
C GLU A 40 7.52 -17.04 -8.97
N VAL A 41 6.44 -16.36 -9.36
CA VAL A 41 5.56 -15.60 -8.47
C VAL A 41 4.12 -15.97 -8.77
N PRO A 42 3.25 -16.16 -7.76
CA PRO A 42 1.83 -16.38 -8.00
C PRO A 42 1.21 -15.21 -8.77
N ILE A 43 0.41 -15.49 -9.81
CA ILE A 43 -0.17 -14.43 -10.66
C ILE A 43 -1.05 -13.44 -9.88
N ASN A 44 -1.67 -13.90 -8.80
CA ASN A 44 -2.50 -13.09 -7.91
C ASN A 44 -1.69 -12.29 -6.87
N ARG A 45 -0.36 -12.36 -6.93
CA ARG A 45 0.60 -11.60 -6.11
C ARG A 45 1.51 -10.73 -6.97
N PHE A 46 1.10 -10.47 -8.21
CA PHE A 46 1.84 -9.67 -9.15
C PHE A 46 0.93 -8.71 -9.91
N LYS A 47 1.28 -7.43 -9.86
CA LYS A 47 0.71 -6.38 -10.70
C LYS A 47 1.84 -5.71 -11.46
N VAL A 48 1.57 -5.32 -12.71
CA VAL A 48 2.59 -4.76 -13.61
C VAL A 48 2.85 -3.28 -13.32
N ASP A 49 1.82 -2.55 -12.90
CA ASP A 49 1.86 -1.10 -12.71
C ASP A 49 1.03 -0.64 -11.50
N LEU A 50 1.17 0.64 -11.15
CA LEU A 50 0.44 1.28 -10.05
C LEU A 50 -0.97 1.75 -10.46
N SER A 51 -1.46 1.46 -11.68
CA SER A 51 -2.74 1.98 -12.13
C SER A 51 -3.92 1.34 -11.40
N LEU A 52 -4.84 2.15 -10.89
CA LEU A 52 -6.01 1.71 -10.11
C LEU A 52 -7.31 2.19 -10.77
N LYS A 53 -8.09 1.24 -11.30
CA LYS A 53 -9.40 1.52 -11.92
C LYS A 53 -10.56 0.89 -11.15
N SER A 54 -10.27 -0.08 -10.28
CA SER A 54 -11.26 -0.83 -9.53
C SER A 54 -10.74 -1.27 -8.16
N VAL A 55 -11.66 -1.68 -7.28
CA VAL A 55 -11.31 -2.28 -5.97
C VAL A 55 -10.52 -3.58 -6.13
N LEU A 56 -10.73 -4.29 -7.25
CA LEU A 56 -9.95 -5.47 -7.60
C LEU A 56 -8.50 -5.09 -7.93
N ASP A 57 -8.27 -4.00 -8.67
CA ASP A 57 -6.91 -3.51 -8.94
C ASP A 57 -6.20 -3.10 -7.65
N LEU A 58 -6.90 -2.40 -6.76
CA LEU A 58 -6.35 -2.02 -5.45
C LEU A 58 -6.01 -3.28 -4.64
N SER A 59 -6.90 -4.26 -4.62
CA SER A 59 -6.68 -5.51 -3.87
C SER A 59 -5.49 -6.28 -4.42
N LEU A 60 -5.37 -6.40 -5.75
CA LEU A 60 -4.23 -7.05 -6.39
C LEU A 60 -2.92 -6.29 -6.11
N LEU A 61 -2.95 -4.95 -6.12
CA LEU A 61 -1.77 -4.15 -5.77
C LEU A 61 -1.36 -4.37 -4.32
N LEU A 62 -2.30 -4.28 -3.36
CA LEU A 62 -1.99 -4.50 -1.94
C LEU A 62 -1.54 -5.94 -1.67
N ASP A 63 -2.15 -6.94 -2.31
CA ASP A 63 -1.72 -8.33 -2.26
C ASP A 63 -0.30 -8.51 -2.84
N THR A 64 0.07 -7.73 -3.86
CA THR A 64 1.43 -7.66 -4.42
C THR A 64 2.39 -7.02 -3.43
N LEU A 65 2.09 -5.85 -2.88
CA LEU A 65 2.97 -5.15 -1.94
C LEU A 65 3.26 -5.97 -0.68
N ASP A 66 2.22 -6.62 -0.12
CA ASP A 66 2.36 -7.55 1.00
C ASP A 66 3.28 -8.72 0.66
N HIS A 67 3.05 -9.40 -0.46
CA HIS A 67 3.87 -10.53 -0.90
C HIS A 67 5.34 -10.15 -1.13
N TRP A 68 5.56 -8.98 -1.72
CA TRP A 68 6.90 -8.49 -2.03
C TRP A 68 7.61 -7.86 -0.83
N GLY A 69 6.93 -7.72 0.31
CA GLY A 69 7.48 -7.07 1.51
C GLY A 69 7.82 -5.59 1.26
N SER A 70 6.91 -4.88 0.58
CA SER A 70 7.02 -3.45 0.33
C SER A 70 6.21 -2.68 1.38
N ASP A 71 6.87 -1.77 2.10
CA ASP A 71 6.26 -0.82 3.02
C ASP A 71 6.02 0.57 2.40
N GLU A 72 6.30 0.69 1.10
CA GLU A 72 6.14 1.93 0.35
C GLU A 72 4.66 2.36 0.24
N CYS A 73 4.41 3.63 0.53
CA CYS A 73 3.08 4.24 0.49
C CYS A 73 2.94 5.07 -0.80
N PHE A 74 2.46 4.41 -1.86
CA PHE A 74 2.32 5.00 -3.19
C PHE A 74 1.18 6.02 -3.27
N LEU A 75 1.42 7.12 -4.01
CA LEU A 75 0.45 8.20 -4.21
C LEU A 75 -0.86 7.72 -4.83
N GLU A 76 -0.78 6.81 -5.81
CA GLU A 76 -1.92 6.21 -6.49
C GLU A 76 -2.82 5.47 -5.51
N VAL A 77 -2.22 4.74 -4.55
CA VAL A 77 -2.96 4.02 -3.51
C VAL A 77 -3.63 5.02 -2.55
N ILE A 78 -2.91 6.06 -2.13
CA ILE A 78 -3.44 7.11 -1.26
C ILE A 78 -4.65 7.78 -1.93
N ASP A 79 -4.49 8.26 -3.16
CA ASP A 79 -5.53 8.95 -3.93
C ASP A 79 -6.76 8.05 -4.14
N TYR A 80 -6.55 6.82 -4.57
CA TYR A 80 -7.64 5.88 -4.82
C TYR A 80 -8.43 5.56 -3.54
N ILE A 81 -7.74 5.29 -2.43
CA ILE A 81 -8.37 5.04 -1.12
C ILE A 81 -9.10 6.28 -0.61
N TYR A 82 -8.53 7.47 -0.80
CA TYR A 82 -9.08 8.71 -0.24
C TYR A 82 -10.26 9.26 -1.04
N ASN A 83 -10.11 9.35 -2.36
CA ASN A 83 -11.06 10.00 -3.25
C ASN A 83 -12.06 9.04 -3.90
N THR A 84 -11.64 7.80 -4.21
CA THR A 84 -12.44 6.91 -5.07
C THR A 84 -13.21 5.84 -4.29
N LEU A 85 -12.62 5.27 -3.25
CA LEU A 85 -13.27 4.19 -2.50
C LEU A 85 -14.56 4.63 -1.81
N THR A 86 -15.62 3.85 -1.97
CA THR A 86 -16.84 4.00 -1.16
C THR A 86 -16.54 3.61 0.30
N LYS A 87 -17.35 4.10 1.25
CA LYS A 87 -17.20 3.76 2.68
C LYS A 87 -17.26 2.25 2.94
N ALA A 88 -18.15 1.53 2.25
CA ALA A 88 -18.28 0.09 2.40
C ALA A 88 -17.02 -0.65 1.91
N ASN A 89 -16.50 -0.27 0.75
CA ASN A 89 -15.28 -0.87 0.19
C ASN A 89 -14.05 -0.54 1.03
N LEU A 90 -13.96 0.69 1.54
CA LEU A 90 -12.90 1.11 2.47
C LEU A 90 -12.86 0.20 3.70
N LYS A 91 -14.01 -0.03 4.34
CA LYS A 91 -14.09 -0.92 5.51
C LYS A 91 -13.62 -2.33 5.18
N THR A 92 -14.04 -2.88 4.04
CA THR A 92 -13.60 -4.22 3.60
C THR A 92 -12.09 -4.28 3.38
N VAL A 93 -11.51 -3.28 2.70
CA VAL A 93 -10.07 -3.19 2.45
C VAL A 93 -9.31 -3.05 3.78
N CYS A 94 -9.75 -2.19 4.70
CA CYS A 94 -9.11 -2.01 6.00
C CYS A 94 -9.17 -3.29 6.85
N ASN A 95 -10.29 -4.00 6.84
CA ASN A 95 -10.40 -5.28 7.54
C ASN A 95 -9.42 -6.34 6.99
N LYS A 96 -9.11 -6.31 5.70
CA LYS A 96 -8.18 -7.27 5.08
C LYS A 96 -6.72 -6.88 5.28
N TYR A 97 -6.36 -5.61 5.10
CA TYR A 97 -4.96 -5.17 5.01
C TYR A 97 -4.48 -4.27 6.16
N GLY A 98 -5.38 -3.71 6.96
CA GLY A 98 -5.06 -2.66 7.93
C GLY A 98 -4.13 -3.09 9.07
N GLU A 99 -4.02 -4.39 9.34
CA GLU A 99 -3.13 -4.95 10.37
C GLU A 99 -1.79 -5.43 9.81
N ILE A 100 -1.63 -5.48 8.48
CA ILE A 100 -0.38 -5.88 7.82
C ILE A 100 0.64 -4.76 7.99
N TRP A 101 1.82 -5.07 8.55
CA TRP A 101 2.82 -4.08 8.95
C TRP A 101 3.14 -3.06 7.84
N GLY A 102 3.50 -3.53 6.64
CA GLY A 102 3.83 -2.66 5.50
C GLY A 102 2.64 -1.87 4.93
N LEU A 103 1.41 -2.21 5.32
CA LEU A 103 0.17 -1.63 4.77
C LEU A 103 -0.69 -0.93 5.83
N ARG A 104 -0.15 -0.69 7.04
CA ARG A 104 -0.88 -0.01 8.14
C ARG A 104 -1.38 1.38 7.76
N TYR A 105 -0.77 2.03 6.77
CA TYR A 105 -1.22 3.30 6.21
C TYR A 105 -2.66 3.22 5.66
N VAL A 106 -3.16 2.04 5.26
CA VAL A 106 -4.54 1.83 4.83
C VAL A 106 -5.53 2.16 5.95
N LYS A 107 -5.23 1.73 7.18
CA LYS A 107 -6.05 1.99 8.37
C LYS A 107 -5.98 3.47 8.79
N LEU A 108 -4.81 4.08 8.67
CA LEU A 108 -4.67 5.53 8.88
C LEU A 108 -5.51 6.33 7.87
N LEU A 109 -5.50 5.96 6.59
CA LEU A 109 -6.32 6.64 5.59
C LEU A 109 -7.82 6.52 5.92
N GLN A 110 -8.25 5.40 6.50
CA GLN A 110 -9.61 5.27 7.00
C GLN A 110 -9.91 6.27 8.11
N SER A 111 -9.09 6.36 9.15
CA SER A 111 -9.34 7.28 10.28
C SER A 111 -9.36 8.74 9.82
N ILE A 112 -8.44 9.12 8.91
CA ILE A 112 -8.41 10.46 8.33
C ILE A 112 -9.71 10.75 7.55
N ARG A 113 -10.19 9.81 6.73
CA ARG A 113 -11.46 9.98 5.98
C ARG A 113 -12.68 10.07 6.90
N GLU A 114 -12.65 9.36 8.01
CA GLU A 114 -13.68 9.40 9.05
C GLU A 114 -13.58 10.67 9.92
N LYS A 115 -12.64 11.57 9.61
CA LYS A 115 -12.38 12.86 10.26
C LYS A 115 -11.99 12.74 11.74
N GLU A 116 -11.28 11.66 12.06
CA GLU A 116 -10.68 11.49 13.37
C GLU A 116 -9.39 12.33 13.46
N GLY A 117 -9.53 13.55 14.00
CA GLY A 117 -8.41 14.46 14.23
C GLY A 117 -7.95 15.25 12.99
N HIS A 118 -6.79 15.90 13.13
CA HIS A 118 -6.21 16.74 12.07
C HIS A 118 -5.45 15.87 11.04
N PRO A 119 -5.86 15.83 9.76
CA PRO A 119 -5.35 14.88 8.76
C PRO A 119 -3.82 14.83 8.63
N ILE A 120 -3.19 16.00 8.53
CA ILE A 120 -1.74 16.11 8.39
C ILE A 120 -1.05 15.66 9.68
N ASN A 121 -1.59 16.02 10.84
CA ASN A 121 -0.97 15.65 12.12
C ASN A 121 -1.07 14.14 12.35
N SER A 122 -2.22 13.53 12.03
CA SER A 122 -2.40 12.08 12.08
C SER A 122 -1.40 11.37 11.18
N ALA A 123 -1.15 11.87 9.97
CA ALA A 123 -0.16 11.30 9.07
C ALA A 123 1.28 11.46 9.59
N LEU A 124 1.65 12.66 10.05
CA LEU A 124 2.98 12.96 10.59
C LEU A 124 3.28 12.14 11.84
N TYR A 125 2.36 12.09 12.80
CA TYR A 125 2.52 11.35 14.05
C TYR A 125 2.76 9.84 13.80
N ASN A 126 2.18 9.29 12.74
CA ASN A 126 2.36 7.88 12.36
C ASN A 126 3.53 7.66 11.37
N GLY A 127 4.34 8.70 11.08
CA GLY A 127 5.51 8.59 10.21
C GLY A 127 5.22 8.47 8.71
N TYR A 128 3.97 8.70 8.27
CA TYR A 128 3.58 8.58 6.86
C TYR A 128 3.67 9.92 6.12
N ALA A 129 4.91 10.34 5.83
CA ALA A 129 5.19 11.60 5.13
C ALA A 129 4.46 11.71 3.77
N SER A 130 4.37 10.62 2.99
CA SER A 130 3.65 10.60 1.70
C SER A 130 2.17 10.98 1.85
N ILE A 131 1.52 10.52 2.92
CA ILE A 131 0.13 10.89 3.22
C ILE A 131 0.05 12.37 3.62
N ALA A 132 0.96 12.85 4.47
CA ALA A 132 0.98 14.26 4.87
C ALA A 132 1.16 15.21 3.65
N VAL A 133 2.09 14.88 2.76
CA VAL A 133 2.32 15.60 1.50
C VAL A 133 1.06 15.58 0.63
N TYR A 134 0.43 14.42 0.48
CA TYR A 134 -0.82 14.31 -0.24
C TYR A 134 -1.93 15.17 0.37
N MET A 135 -2.15 15.12 1.69
CA MET A 135 -3.15 15.94 2.39
C MET A 135 -2.90 17.44 2.16
N LYS A 136 -1.64 17.88 2.23
CA LYS A 136 -1.29 19.27 1.91
C LYS A 136 -1.59 19.62 0.45
N SER A 137 -1.35 18.70 -0.49
CA SER A 137 -1.63 18.90 -1.92
C SER A 137 -3.12 19.08 -2.24
N ILE A 138 -4.01 18.48 -1.43
CA ILE A 138 -5.47 18.62 -1.56
C ILE A 138 -6.05 19.75 -0.69
N GLY A 139 -5.19 20.60 -0.10
CA GLY A 139 -5.59 21.82 0.59
C GLY A 139 -5.77 21.70 2.11
N CYS A 140 -5.33 20.61 2.76
CA CYS A 140 -5.22 20.61 4.21
C CYS A 140 -4.10 21.55 4.66
N GLU A 141 -4.35 22.34 5.70
CA GLU A 141 -3.36 23.28 6.25
C GLU A 141 -2.56 22.67 7.40
N LEU A 142 -1.34 23.14 7.60
CA LEU A 142 -0.58 22.82 8.81
C LEU A 142 -1.14 23.63 9.97
N ASP A 143 -1.05 23.08 11.18
CA ASP A 143 -1.38 23.80 12.40
C ASP A 143 -0.16 23.91 13.34
N LYS A 144 -0.38 24.53 14.50
CA LYS A 144 0.66 24.74 15.50
C LYS A 144 1.26 23.44 16.06
N ASP A 145 0.56 22.32 15.95
CA ASP A 145 0.95 21.02 16.52
C ASP A 145 1.64 20.14 15.47
N SER A 146 1.53 20.48 14.17
CA SER A 146 2.13 19.71 13.07
C SER A 146 3.64 19.45 13.24
N LEU A 147 4.41 20.44 13.71
CA LEU A 147 5.85 20.27 13.95
C LEU A 147 6.11 19.26 15.08
N ALA A 148 5.35 19.33 16.17
CA ALA A 148 5.48 18.40 17.28
C ALA A 148 5.15 16.96 16.85
N CYS A 149 4.10 16.78 16.04
CA CYS A 149 3.76 15.48 15.47
C CYS A 149 4.87 14.92 14.57
N ALA A 150 5.50 15.74 13.74
CA ALA A 150 6.61 15.31 12.87
C ALA A 150 7.86 14.90 13.67
N LEU A 151 8.16 15.61 14.76
CA LEU A 151 9.29 15.26 15.63
C LEU A 151 9.01 13.99 16.43
N ALA A 152 7.77 13.75 16.84
CA ALA A 152 7.37 12.55 17.60
C ALA A 152 7.50 11.24 16.79
N SER A 153 7.50 11.31 15.45
CA SER A 153 7.63 10.12 14.59
C SER A 153 9.07 9.70 14.31
N LEU A 154 10.06 10.47 14.77
CA LEU A 154 11.47 10.14 14.55
C LEU A 154 11.89 9.00 15.50
N PRO A 155 12.61 7.97 15.01
CA PRO A 155 13.17 6.94 15.88
C PRO A 155 14.20 7.58 16.83
N ILE A 156 14.08 7.27 18.13
CA ILE A 156 15.03 7.65 19.20
C ILE A 156 16.30 6.81 19.09
#